data_AF-A0A1F2QJX3-F1
#
_entry.id   AF-A0A1F2QJX3-F1
#
_cell.length_a   1.000
_cell.length_b   1.000
_cell.length_c   1.000
_cell.angle_alpha   90.00
_cell.angle_beta   90.00
_cell.angle_gamma   90.00
#
_symmetry.space_group_name_H-M   'P 1'
#
loop_
_entity.id
_entity.type
_entity.pdbx_description
1 polymer ?
#
loop_
_entity_poly.entity_id
_entity_poly.type
_entity_poly.pdbx_seq_one_letter_code
_entity_poly.pdbx_strand_id
1 'polypeptide(L)'
;MALMASRPRDPQQDGVAEESRRLHRLQLTVRLVMSIISQGNLPFEEASEMVAATRRVALELFPGKEQAYDLIYQPRLQRLLVQKYRLH
;
A
#
# COMPACT_ATOMS: atom_id res chain seq x y z
N MET A 1 -0.29 -45.26 -17.66
CA MET A 1 -0.15 -44.39 -18.86
C MET A 1 -1.28 -43.36 -18.76
N ALA A 2 -1.09 -42.07 -18.56
CA ALA A 2 0.01 -41.18 -18.92
C ALA A 2 0.32 -40.16 -17.81
N LEU A 3 1.59 -39.78 -17.72
CA LEU A 3 2.10 -38.67 -16.91
C LEU A 3 1.31 -37.38 -17.24
N MET A 4 0.63 -36.82 -16.25
CA MET A 4 0.34 -35.38 -16.25
C MET A 4 1.67 -34.68 -15.93
N ALA A 5 2.50 -34.50 -16.95
CA ALA A 5 3.66 -33.64 -16.87
C ALA A 5 3.16 -32.24 -16.48
N SER A 6 3.54 -31.81 -15.28
CA SER A 6 3.45 -30.44 -14.81
C SER A 6 3.92 -29.52 -15.92
N ARG A 7 3.02 -28.73 -16.52
CA ARG A 7 3.42 -27.66 -17.44
C ARG A 7 4.47 -26.81 -16.72
N PRO A 8 5.63 -26.52 -17.34
CA PRO A 8 6.60 -25.63 -16.74
C PRO A 8 5.90 -24.30 -16.43
N ARG A 9 6.00 -23.86 -15.17
CA ARG A 9 5.39 -22.61 -14.72
C ARG A 9 6.09 -21.48 -15.46
N ASP A 10 5.32 -20.67 -16.19
CA ASP A 10 5.83 -19.59 -17.02
C ASP A 10 6.35 -18.45 -16.12
N PRO A 11 7.67 -18.11 -16.16
CA PRO A 11 8.26 -17.06 -15.32
C PRO A 11 7.55 -15.70 -15.44
N GLN A 12 6.96 -15.42 -16.62
CA GLN A 12 6.17 -14.21 -16.86
C GLN A 12 4.90 -14.20 -16.00
N GLN A 13 4.23 -15.35 -15.86
CA GLN A 13 3.00 -15.47 -15.06
C GLN A 13 3.31 -15.40 -13.56
N ASP A 14 4.44 -15.95 -13.13
CA ASP A 14 4.91 -15.84 -11.75
C ASP A 14 5.22 -14.37 -11.38
N GLY A 15 5.89 -13.63 -12.26
CA GLY A 15 6.18 -12.21 -12.05
C GLY A 15 4.91 -11.34 -11.91
N VAL A 16 3.91 -11.56 -12.78
CA VAL A 16 2.62 -10.85 -12.71
C VAL A 16 1.85 -11.20 -11.44
N ALA A 17 1.86 -12.47 -11.04
CA ALA A 17 1.20 -12.91 -9.81
C ALA A 17 1.86 -12.29 -8.56
N GLU A 18 3.18 -12.20 -8.51
CA GLU A 18 3.89 -11.54 -7.42
C GLU A 18 3.63 -10.03 -7.37
N GLU A 19 3.64 -9.35 -8.51
CA GLU A 19 3.31 -7.92 -8.58
C GLU A 19 1.88 -7.66 -8.10
N SER A 20 0.93 -8.50 -8.51
CA SER A 20 -0.46 -8.44 -8.06
C SER A 20 -0.57 -8.63 -6.54
N ARG A 21 0.20 -9.54 -5.95
CA ARG A 21 0.25 -9.74 -4.48
C ARG A 21 0.81 -8.51 -3.77
N ARG A 22 1.89 -7.90 -4.28
CA ARG A 22 2.45 -6.66 -3.71
C ARG A 22 1.45 -5.51 -3.77
N LEU A 23 0.72 -5.39 -4.89
CA LEU A 23 -0.31 -4.36 -5.05
C LEU A 23 -1.45 -4.55 -4.06
N HIS A 24 -1.96 -5.78 -3.94
CA HIS A 24 -3.02 -6.09 -2.99
C HIS A 24 -2.58 -5.82 -1.54
N ARG A 25 -1.34 -6.19 -1.18
CA ARG A 25 -0.77 -5.89 0.14
C ARG A 25 -0.73 -4.39 0.40
N LEU A 26 -0.23 -3.58 -0.54
CA LEU A 26 -0.20 -2.12 -0.39
C LEU A 26 -1.61 -1.53 -0.24
N GLN A 27 -2.56 -1.96 -1.07
CA GLN A 27 -3.94 -1.51 -0.99
C GLN A 27 -4.58 -1.82 0.38
N LEU A 28 -4.32 -3.02 0.91
CA LEU A 28 -4.78 -3.39 2.24
C LEU A 28 -4.15 -2.50 3.32
N THR A 29 -2.83 -2.29 3.29
CA THR A 29 -2.12 -1.41 4.22
C THR A 29 -2.71 0.00 4.21
N VAL A 30 -2.87 0.61 3.03
CA VAL A 30 -3.43 1.96 2.91
C VAL A 30 -4.85 2.01 3.47
N ARG A 31 -5.70 1.04 3.13
CA ARG A 31 -7.09 0.99 3.64
C ARG A 31 -7.14 0.86 5.16
N LEU A 32 -6.27 0.05 5.75
CA LEU A 32 -6.19 -0.10 7.20
C LEU A 32 -5.75 1.22 7.87
N VAL A 33 -4.70 1.86 7.36
CA VAL A 33 -4.22 3.15 7.90
C VAL A 33 -5.29 4.22 7.78
N MET A 34 -5.99 4.31 6.65
CA MET A 34 -7.12 5.24 6.49
C MET A 34 -8.24 4.95 7.50
N SER A 35 -8.58 3.68 7.72
CA SER A 35 -9.58 3.30 8.72
C SER A 35 -9.18 3.75 10.13
N ILE A 36 -7.95 3.47 10.54
CA ILE A 36 -7.43 3.82 11.87
C ILE A 36 -7.43 5.34 12.08
N ILE A 37 -6.89 6.10 11.12
CA ILE A 37 -6.86 7.57 11.21
C ILE A 37 -8.30 8.13 11.27
N SER A 38 -9.23 7.59 10.47
CA SER A 38 -10.61 8.07 10.43
C SER A 38 -11.33 7.96 11.78
N GLN A 39 -10.99 6.95 12.60
CA GLN A 39 -11.54 6.77 13.93
C GLN A 39 -11.13 7.93 14.85
N GLY A 40 -9.88 8.40 14.77
CA GLY A 40 -9.39 9.52 15.56
C GLY A 40 -9.00 9.21 16.99
N ASN A 41 -8.73 7.94 17.25
CA ASN A 41 -8.33 7.48 18.57
C ASN A 41 -6.83 7.67 18.81
N LEU A 42 -6.10 8.30 17.87
CA LEU A 42 -4.65 8.50 17.92
C LEU A 42 -4.31 10.00 17.95
N PRO A 43 -3.24 10.41 18.65
CA PRO A 43 -2.62 11.71 18.48
C PRO A 43 -2.19 11.98 17.03
N PHE A 44 -2.10 13.26 16.66
CA PHE A 44 -1.70 13.67 15.30
C PHE A 44 -0.32 13.14 14.90
N GLU A 45 0.63 13.13 15.85
CA GLU A 45 1.99 12.64 15.63
C GLU A 45 2.01 11.16 15.24
N GLU A 46 1.28 10.32 15.98
CA GLU A 46 1.16 8.89 15.67
C GLU A 46 0.49 8.65 14.32
N ALA A 47 -0.59 9.38 14.01
CA ALA A 47 -1.26 9.28 12.72
C ALA A 47 -0.36 9.73 11.56
N SER A 48 0.46 10.77 11.77
CA SER A 48 1.44 11.24 10.79
C SER A 48 2.54 10.21 10.56
N GLU A 49 3.04 9.58 11.62
CA GLU A 49 4.03 8.50 11.53
C GLU A 49 3.46 7.29 10.78
N MET A 50 2.19 6.95 10.97
CA MET A 50 1.53 5.89 10.18
C MET A 50 1.49 6.22 8.68
N VAL A 51 1.25 7.48 8.32
CA VAL A 51 1.31 7.91 6.91
C VAL A 51 2.74 7.81 6.36
N ALA A 52 3.74 8.23 7.13
CA ALA A 52 5.15 8.09 6.77
C ALA A 52 5.57 6.62 6.61
N ALA A 53 5.17 5.76 7.54
CA ALA A 53 5.41 4.32 7.50
C ALA A 53 4.75 3.66 6.27
N THR A 54 3.53 4.08 5.92
CA THR A 54 2.83 3.60 4.72
C THR A 54 3.63 3.91 3.44
N ARG A 55 4.24 5.09 3.37
CA ARG A 55 5.12 5.45 2.25
C ARG A 55 6.34 4.53 2.20
N ARG A 56 7.00 4.26 3.34
CA ARG A 56 8.14 3.34 3.40
C ARG A 56 7.77 1.94 2.89
N VAL A 57 6.64 1.39 3.34
CA VAL A 57 6.13 0.08 2.86
C VAL A 57 5.87 0.10 1.35
N ALA A 58 5.32 1.20 0.81
CA ALA A 58 5.08 1.30 -0.63
C ALA A 58 6.38 1.26 -1.44
N LEU A 59 7.43 1.94 -0.97
CA LEU A 59 8.73 1.98 -1.66
C LEU A 59 9.52 0.69 -1.51
N GLU A 60 9.37 -0.03 -0.40
CA GLU A 60 9.90 -1.39 -0.24
C GLU A 60 9.22 -2.38 -1.20
N LEU A 61 7.90 -2.25 -1.39
CA LEU A 61 7.13 -3.09 -2.30
C LEU A 61 7.35 -2.75 -3.78
N PHE A 62 7.61 -1.48 -4.07
CA PHE A 62 7.75 -0.96 -5.42
C PHE A 62 8.91 0.05 -5.50
N PRO A 63 10.17 -0.41 -5.46
CA PRO A 63 11.33 0.46 -5.58
C PRO A 63 11.29 1.28 -6.88
N GLY A 64 11.58 2.58 -6.80
CA GLY A 64 11.57 3.47 -7.97
C GLY A 64 10.18 3.91 -8.44
N LYS A 65 9.12 3.64 -7.66
CA LYS A 65 7.72 4.06 -7.97
C LYS A 65 7.21 5.14 -7.01
N GLU A 66 8.10 5.98 -6.49
CA GLU A 66 7.79 7.09 -5.57
C GLU A 66 6.70 7.99 -6.13
N GLN A 67 6.86 8.43 -7.38
CA GLN A 67 5.92 9.35 -8.02
C GLN A 67 4.51 8.75 -8.13
N ALA A 68 4.38 7.44 -8.36
CA ALA A 68 3.08 6.79 -8.42
C ALA A 68 2.39 6.78 -7.03
N TYR A 69 3.14 6.54 -5.96
CA TYR A 69 2.62 6.63 -4.60
C TYR A 69 2.18 8.07 -4.26
N ASP A 70 3.04 9.03 -4.58
CA ASP A 70 2.83 10.45 -4.26
C ASP A 70 1.62 11.02 -5.04
N LEU A 71 1.29 10.48 -6.21
CA LEU A 71 0.09 10.85 -6.98
C LEU A 71 -1.20 10.15 -6.50
N ILE A 72 -1.12 8.87 -6.14
CA ILE A 72 -2.33 8.04 -5.91
C ILE A 72 -2.76 8.05 -4.44
N TYR A 73 -1.80 7.91 -3.52
CA TYR A 73 -2.07 7.62 -2.11
C TYR A 73 -1.80 8.80 -1.19
N GLN A 74 -0.68 9.50 -1.40
CA GLN A 74 -0.30 10.63 -0.54
C GLN A 74 -1.41 11.70 -0.41
N PRO A 75 -2.08 12.15 -1.48
CA PRO A 75 -3.10 13.19 -1.37
C PRO A 75 -4.33 12.74 -0.55
N ARG A 76 -4.64 11.44 -0.58
CA ARG A 76 -5.77 10.85 0.17
C ARG A 76 -5.47 10.81 1.66
N LEU A 77 -4.27 10.36 2.02
CA LEU A 77 -3.82 10.29 3.41
C LEU A 77 -3.64 11.68 4.01
N GLN A 78 -3.06 12.62 3.26
CA GLN A 78 -2.92 14.02 3.71
C GLN A 78 -4.28 14.67 3.93
N ARG A 79 -5.23 14.52 3.00
CA ARG A 79 -6.59 15.06 3.16
C ARG A 79 -7.25 14.50 4.41
N LEU A 80 -7.08 13.21 4.67
CA LEU A 80 -7.63 12.57 5.88
C LEU A 80 -7.03 13.16 7.16
N LEU A 81 -5.71 13.37 7.20
CA LEU A 81 -5.04 14.03 8.34
C LEU A 81 -5.57 15.45 8.57
N VAL A 82 -5.61 16.27 7.52
CA VAL A 82 -6.10 17.65 7.59
C VAL A 82 -7.53 17.71 8.13
N GLN A 83 -8.42 16.87 7.59
CA GLN A 83 -9.82 16.81 8.01
C GLN A 83 -9.97 16.33 9.45
N LYS A 84 -9.23 15.27 9.82
CA LYS A 84 -9.42 14.64 11.12
C LYS A 84 -8.83 15.45 12.26
N TYR A 85 -7.69 16.10 12.03
CA TYR A 85 -6.94 16.85 13.04
C TYR A 85 -7.13 18.36 12.95
N ARG A 86 -8.04 18.83 12.07
CA ARG A 86 -8.40 20.25 11.89
C ARG A 86 -7.17 21.14 11.70
N LEU A 87 -6.27 20.69 10.82
CA LEU A 87 -5.11 21.47 10.40
C LEU A 87 -5.61 22.55 9.43
N HIS A 88 -5.32 23.81 9.72
CA HIS A 88 -5.73 24.98 8.93
C HIS A 88 -4.51 25.74 8.43
#